data_AF-A0A9X2YGD9-F1
#
_entry.id   AF-A0A9X2YGD9-F1
#
_cell.length_a   1.000
_cell.length_b   1.000
_cell.length_c   1.000
_cell.angle_alpha   90.00
_cell.angle_beta   90.00
_cell.angle_gamma   90.00
#
_symmetry.space_group_name_H-M   'P 1'
#
loop_
_entity.id
_entity.type
_entity.pdbx_description
1 polymer ?
#
loop_
_entity_poly.entity_id
_entity_poly.type
_entity_poly.pdbx_seq_one_letter_code
_entity_poly.pdbx_strand_id
1 'polypeptide(L)'
;MPSALVAALSAPIRDVRSMVGPGWPGGAGEPVTLLAGVRDALTGVSASVGGAASDIAGVWRGAGADGATAFTASVVAATDALTAHADRLGHAARDAGTAVADARARLDAIVAGFEARAAALEPHLDDPGVAEELVAEARRSLREAIAVVEDLRARLDARAAEVTAPSGAPAPTSPAGFSAPSLPSMGSGSGGGPGSGGGLSDLGSAAGPGVAALAS
;
A
#
# COMPACT_ATOMS: atom_id res chain seq x y z
N MET A 1 1.50 48.70 2.05
CA MET A 1 2.15 47.99 3.17
C MET A 1 1.23 46.96 3.84
N PRO A 2 -0.04 47.26 4.19
CA PRO A 2 -0.94 46.29 4.83
C PRO A 2 -1.01 44.92 4.16
N SER A 3 -1.22 44.89 2.84
CA SER A 3 -1.35 43.65 2.06
C SER A 3 -0.07 42.80 2.02
N ALA A 4 1.11 43.38 2.28
CA ALA A 4 2.36 42.64 2.44
C ALA A 4 2.45 41.94 3.80
N LEU A 5 1.84 42.51 4.84
CA LEU A 5 1.71 41.91 6.17
C LEU A 5 0.72 40.73 6.13
N VAL A 6 -0.41 40.88 5.42
CA VAL A 6 -1.35 39.76 5.15
C VAL A 6 -0.68 38.64 4.34
N ALA A 7 0.14 38.98 3.35
CA ALA A 7 0.94 38.00 2.61
C ALA A 7 1.96 37.27 3.51
N ALA A 8 2.64 38.00 4.41
CA ALA A 8 3.58 37.41 5.37
C ALA A 8 2.91 36.51 6.42
N LEU A 9 1.70 36.85 6.89
CA LEU A 9 0.94 36.05 7.85
C LEU A 9 0.26 34.82 7.22
N SER A 10 -0.14 34.90 5.95
CA SER A 10 -0.71 33.76 5.22
C SER A 10 0.33 32.77 4.70
N ALA A 11 1.60 33.18 4.52
CA ALA A 11 2.66 32.31 4.03
C ALA A 11 2.86 31.03 4.88
N PRO A 12 2.97 31.07 6.22
CA PRO A 12 3.08 29.85 7.04
C PRO A 12 1.88 28.90 6.91
N ILE A 13 0.66 29.43 6.75
CA ILE A 13 -0.55 28.60 6.58
C ILE A 13 -0.54 27.94 5.19
N ARG A 14 -0.06 28.65 4.17
CA ARG A 14 0.13 28.13 2.80
C ARG A 14 1.27 27.11 2.74
N ASP A 15 2.30 27.23 3.57
CA ASP A 15 3.36 26.21 3.73
C ASP A 15 2.81 24.95 4.42
N VAL A 16 1.98 25.08 5.45
CA VAL A 16 1.27 23.92 6.04
C VAL A 16 0.37 23.23 5.00
N ARG A 17 -0.30 24.00 4.14
CA ARG A 17 -1.07 23.47 3.00
C ARG A 17 -0.17 22.79 1.95
N SER A 18 1.04 23.28 1.70
CA SER A 18 1.95 22.71 0.70
C SER A 18 2.61 21.40 1.15
N MET A 19 2.76 21.19 2.46
CA MET A 19 3.14 19.89 3.04
C MET A 19 2.10 18.80 2.77
N VAL A 20 0.82 19.15 2.61
CA VAL A 20 -0.21 18.22 2.13
C VAL A 20 -0.11 18.14 0.60
N GLY A 21 0.65 17.15 0.13
CA GLY A 21 0.78 16.82 -1.28
C GLY A 21 -0.58 16.65 -1.99
N PRO A 22 -0.65 16.70 -3.33
CA PRO A 22 -1.90 16.77 -4.09
C PRO A 22 -2.80 15.52 -4.01
N GLY A 23 -2.48 14.55 -3.15
CA GLY A 23 -3.03 13.20 -3.18
C GLY A 23 -2.36 12.35 -4.26
N TRP A 24 -2.98 11.23 -4.59
CA TRP A 24 -2.57 10.41 -5.74
C TRP A 24 -2.96 11.11 -7.05
N PRO A 25 -2.07 11.16 -8.07
CA PRO A 25 -2.46 11.64 -9.38
C PRO A 25 -3.52 10.69 -9.96
N GLY A 26 -4.72 11.20 -10.24
CA GLY A 26 -5.82 10.40 -10.76
C GLY A 26 -5.49 9.74 -12.10
N GLY A 27 -5.84 8.45 -12.25
CA GLY A 27 -5.61 7.67 -13.46
C GLY A 27 -4.93 6.32 -13.20
N ALA A 28 -4.31 5.74 -14.22
CA ALA A 28 -3.75 4.39 -14.18
C ALA A 28 -2.57 4.17 -13.20
N GLY A 29 -2.03 5.25 -12.60
CA GLY A 29 -1.04 5.19 -11.52
C GLY A 29 -1.64 5.17 -10.11
N GLU A 30 -2.97 5.27 -9.98
CA GLU A 30 -3.64 5.24 -8.68
C GLU A 30 -3.59 3.82 -8.07
N PRO A 31 -3.17 3.66 -6.79
CA PRO A 31 -3.12 2.35 -6.13
C PRO A 31 -4.44 1.58 -6.19
N VAL A 32 -5.57 2.27 -6.11
CA VAL A 32 -6.92 1.68 -6.16
C VAL A 32 -7.19 1.01 -7.51
N THR A 33 -6.80 1.66 -8.60
CA THR A 33 -6.96 1.14 -9.98
C THR A 33 -6.03 -0.05 -10.21
N LEU A 34 -4.79 0.01 -9.71
CA LEU A 34 -3.83 -1.10 -9.80
C LEU A 34 -4.30 -2.32 -9.00
N LEU A 35 -4.81 -2.13 -7.77
CA LEU A 35 -5.31 -3.21 -6.92
C LEU A 35 -6.57 -3.87 -7.49
N ALA A 36 -7.45 -3.10 -8.17
CA ALA A 36 -8.57 -3.66 -8.91
C ALA A 36 -8.08 -4.58 -10.05
N GLY A 37 -7.12 -4.13 -10.85
CA GLY A 37 -6.53 -4.97 -11.91
C GLY A 37 -5.86 -6.24 -11.40
N VAL A 38 -5.20 -6.19 -10.23
CA VAL A 38 -4.66 -7.38 -9.56
C VAL A 38 -5.77 -8.34 -9.13
N ARG A 39 -6.85 -7.84 -8.52
CA ARG A 39 -8.02 -8.65 -8.14
C ARG A 39 -8.67 -9.33 -9.35
N ASP A 40 -8.84 -8.62 -10.45
CA ASP A 40 -9.44 -9.18 -11.66
C ASP A 40 -8.56 -10.28 -12.28
N ALA A 41 -7.24 -10.07 -12.31
CA ALA A 41 -6.27 -11.07 -12.75
C ALA A 41 -6.30 -12.34 -11.87
N LEU A 42 -6.31 -12.19 -10.54
CA LEU A 42 -6.39 -13.32 -9.60
C LEU A 42 -7.71 -14.09 -9.74
N THR A 43 -8.82 -13.39 -9.93
CA THR A 43 -10.14 -13.99 -10.19
C THR A 43 -10.13 -14.81 -11.50
N GLY A 44 -9.48 -14.28 -12.55
CA GLY A 44 -9.27 -15.02 -13.80
C GLY A 44 -8.41 -16.28 -13.63
N VAL A 45 -7.35 -16.21 -12.82
CA VAL A 45 -6.52 -17.38 -12.48
C VAL A 45 -7.36 -18.45 -11.76
N SER A 46 -8.08 -18.10 -10.68
CA SER A 46 -8.98 -19.05 -9.99
C SER A 46 -9.99 -19.69 -10.93
N ALA A 47 -10.62 -18.91 -11.82
CA ALA A 47 -11.59 -19.42 -12.79
C ALA A 47 -10.95 -20.42 -13.79
N SER A 48 -9.77 -20.09 -14.34
CA SER A 48 -9.05 -20.99 -15.27
C SER A 48 -8.61 -22.30 -14.61
N VAL A 49 -8.12 -22.24 -13.37
CA VAL A 49 -7.71 -23.40 -12.57
C VAL A 49 -8.92 -24.29 -12.24
N GLY A 50 -10.04 -23.68 -11.84
CA GLY A 50 -11.30 -24.39 -11.56
C GLY A 50 -11.88 -25.08 -12.80
N GLY A 51 -11.82 -24.43 -13.97
CA GLY A 51 -12.21 -25.02 -15.25
C GLY A 51 -11.36 -26.24 -15.60
N ALA A 52 -10.03 -26.07 -15.67
CA ALA A 52 -9.10 -27.15 -16.01
C ALA A 52 -9.19 -28.35 -15.05
N ALA A 53 -9.40 -28.11 -13.74
CA ALA A 53 -9.62 -29.18 -12.77
C ALA A 53 -10.94 -29.94 -13.02
N SER A 54 -12.00 -29.23 -13.40
CA SER A 54 -13.32 -29.82 -13.71
C SER A 54 -13.26 -30.71 -14.96
N ASP A 55 -12.56 -30.26 -16.00
CA ASP A 55 -12.40 -31.00 -17.27
C ASP A 55 -11.65 -32.34 -17.06
N ILE A 56 -10.63 -32.34 -16.19
CA ILE A 56 -9.75 -33.51 -15.97
C ILE A 56 -10.37 -34.51 -14.97
N ALA A 57 -11.17 -34.04 -14.00
CA ALA A 57 -11.74 -34.87 -12.93
C ALA A 57 -12.64 -36.02 -13.43
N GLY A 58 -13.25 -35.90 -14.62
CA GLY A 58 -14.03 -36.99 -15.23
C GLY A 58 -13.18 -38.17 -15.72
N VAL A 59 -11.93 -37.89 -16.12
CA VAL A 59 -11.04 -38.78 -16.88
C VAL A 59 -9.93 -39.37 -16.02
N TRP A 60 -9.39 -38.60 -15.07
CA TRP A 60 -8.29 -39.01 -14.20
C TRP A 60 -8.79 -39.43 -12.80
N ARG A 61 -8.35 -40.58 -12.30
CA ARG A 61 -8.80 -41.17 -11.02
C ARG A 61 -7.67 -41.87 -10.27
N GLY A 62 -7.87 -42.08 -8.97
CA GLY A 62 -6.92 -42.72 -8.05
C GLY A 62 -6.09 -41.69 -7.28
N ALA A 63 -5.21 -42.17 -6.39
CA ALA A 63 -4.53 -41.33 -5.38
C ALA A 63 -3.77 -40.11 -5.95
N GLY A 64 -3.27 -40.19 -7.20
CA GLY A 64 -2.66 -39.04 -7.89
C GLY A 64 -3.66 -37.93 -8.23
N ALA A 65 -4.88 -38.30 -8.64
CA ALA A 65 -5.97 -37.36 -8.87
C ALA A 65 -6.45 -36.74 -7.56
N ASP A 66 -6.61 -37.54 -6.49
CA ASP A 66 -6.99 -37.05 -5.15
C ASP A 66 -5.98 -36.02 -4.62
N GLY A 67 -4.67 -36.31 -4.78
CA GLY A 67 -3.60 -35.38 -4.42
C GLY A 67 -3.59 -34.10 -5.26
N ALA A 68 -3.89 -34.19 -6.55
CA ALA A 68 -4.01 -33.02 -7.42
C ALA A 68 -5.23 -32.17 -7.07
N THR A 69 -6.38 -32.77 -6.75
CA THR A 69 -7.57 -32.06 -6.25
C THR A 69 -7.27 -31.32 -4.95
N ALA A 70 -6.58 -31.95 -4.00
CA ALA A 70 -6.17 -31.32 -2.74
C ALA A 70 -5.21 -30.14 -2.97
N PHE A 71 -4.21 -30.30 -3.85
CA PHE A 71 -3.31 -29.21 -4.24
C PHE A 71 -4.06 -28.05 -4.91
N THR A 72 -4.92 -28.32 -5.89
CA THR A 72 -5.74 -27.29 -6.56
C THR A 72 -6.64 -26.55 -5.57
N ALA A 73 -7.28 -27.24 -4.63
CA ALA A 73 -8.07 -26.61 -3.57
C ALA A 73 -7.23 -25.65 -2.70
N SER A 74 -5.97 -26.02 -2.39
CA SER A 74 -5.04 -25.14 -1.67
C SER A 74 -4.64 -23.89 -2.47
N VAL A 75 -4.47 -24.02 -3.79
CA VAL A 75 -4.14 -22.90 -4.70
C VAL A 75 -5.31 -21.93 -4.84
N VAL A 76 -6.54 -22.44 -4.98
CA VAL A 76 -7.76 -21.60 -4.99
C VAL A 76 -7.89 -20.85 -3.66
N ALA A 77 -7.78 -21.54 -2.51
CA ALA A 77 -7.87 -20.90 -1.20
C ALA A 77 -6.78 -19.82 -0.98
N ALA A 78 -5.55 -20.04 -1.47
CA ALA A 78 -4.48 -19.04 -1.42
C ALA A 78 -4.78 -17.82 -2.33
N THR A 79 -5.40 -18.05 -3.48
CA THR A 79 -5.77 -17.00 -4.45
C THR A 79 -6.94 -16.15 -3.91
N ASP A 80 -7.91 -16.78 -3.26
CA ASP A 80 -9.02 -16.09 -2.57
C ASP A 80 -8.51 -15.25 -1.40
N ALA A 81 -7.55 -15.78 -0.61
CA ALA A 81 -6.92 -15.04 0.48
C ALA A 81 -6.14 -13.79 -0.01
N LEU A 82 -5.42 -13.92 -1.14
CA LEU A 82 -4.72 -12.80 -1.77
C LEU A 82 -5.70 -11.77 -2.36
N THR A 83 -6.79 -12.24 -2.97
CA THR A 83 -7.87 -11.38 -3.48
C THR A 83 -8.50 -10.55 -2.35
N ALA A 84 -8.82 -11.20 -1.22
CA ALA A 84 -9.33 -10.51 -0.04
C ALA A 84 -8.32 -9.52 0.56
N HIS A 85 -7.02 -9.78 0.46
CA HIS A 85 -5.97 -8.85 0.89
C HIS A 85 -5.87 -7.64 -0.03
N ALA A 86 -5.92 -7.84 -1.36
CA ALA A 86 -5.97 -6.75 -2.35
C ALA A 86 -7.21 -5.86 -2.14
N ASP A 87 -8.36 -6.45 -1.77
CA ASP A 87 -9.56 -5.69 -1.40
C ASP A 87 -9.37 -4.85 -0.14
N ARG A 88 -8.72 -5.37 0.91
CA ARG A 88 -8.41 -4.58 2.12
C ARG A 88 -7.48 -3.41 1.82
N LEU A 89 -6.42 -3.66 1.04
CA LEU A 89 -5.52 -2.62 0.53
C LEU A 89 -6.28 -1.56 -0.27
N GLY A 90 -7.19 -1.98 -1.15
CA GLY A 90 -7.98 -1.09 -2.01
C GLY A 90 -8.92 -0.18 -1.21
N HIS A 91 -9.55 -0.68 -0.15
CA HIS A 91 -10.35 0.13 0.76
C HIS A 91 -9.48 1.12 1.56
N ALA A 92 -8.38 0.65 2.16
CA ALA A 92 -7.47 1.51 2.92
C ALA A 92 -6.91 2.65 2.04
N ALA A 93 -6.58 2.37 0.78
CA ALA A 93 -6.10 3.37 -0.18
C ALA A 93 -7.17 4.43 -0.55
N ARG A 94 -8.42 4.02 -0.77
CA ARG A 94 -9.54 4.95 -1.00
C ARG A 94 -9.78 5.84 0.21
N ASP A 95 -9.88 5.24 1.39
CA ASP A 95 -10.12 5.96 2.66
C ASP A 95 -9.01 6.97 2.98
N ALA A 96 -7.75 6.60 2.72
CA ALA A 96 -6.61 7.51 2.82
C ALA A 96 -6.72 8.67 1.81
N GLY A 97 -7.11 8.39 0.56
CA GLY A 97 -7.38 9.41 -0.46
C GLY A 97 -8.47 10.40 -0.04
N THR A 98 -9.61 9.90 0.46
CA THR A 98 -10.70 10.72 1.01
C THR A 98 -10.23 11.54 2.20
N ALA A 99 -9.47 10.97 3.14
CA ALA A 99 -8.94 11.69 4.29
C ALA A 99 -8.02 12.86 3.89
N VAL A 100 -7.15 12.67 2.90
CA VAL A 100 -6.29 13.74 2.36
C VAL A 100 -7.13 14.82 1.66
N ALA A 101 -8.16 14.45 0.90
CA ALA A 101 -9.06 15.40 0.25
C ALA A 101 -9.86 16.23 1.27
N ASP A 102 -10.42 15.59 2.31
CA ASP A 102 -11.11 16.26 3.43
C ASP A 102 -10.18 17.26 4.13
N ALA A 103 -8.96 16.84 4.47
CA ALA A 103 -7.98 17.67 5.15
C ALA A 103 -7.59 18.88 4.30
N ARG A 104 -7.39 18.69 2.99
CA ARG A 104 -7.13 19.79 2.05
C ARG A 104 -8.29 20.77 1.99
N ALA A 105 -9.53 20.30 1.86
CA ALA A 105 -10.71 21.16 1.85
C ALA A 105 -10.87 21.97 3.15
N ARG A 106 -10.55 21.38 4.30
CA ARG A 106 -10.53 22.09 5.60
C ARG A 106 -9.42 23.15 5.66
N LEU A 107 -8.20 22.84 5.21
CA LEU A 107 -7.10 23.80 5.15
C LEU A 107 -7.41 24.98 4.21
N ASP A 108 -8.02 24.70 3.05
CA ASP A 108 -8.47 25.71 2.09
C ASP A 108 -9.52 26.66 2.73
N ALA A 109 -10.47 26.11 3.50
CA ALA A 109 -11.46 26.89 4.23
C ALA A 109 -10.83 27.76 5.36
N ILE A 110 -9.82 27.25 6.08
CA ILE A 110 -9.10 28.01 7.11
C ILE A 110 -8.34 29.19 6.47
N VAL A 111 -7.65 28.97 5.35
CA VAL A 111 -6.97 30.04 4.61
C VAL A 111 -7.96 31.09 4.13
N ALA A 112 -9.07 30.69 3.49
CA ALA A 112 -10.08 31.62 3.00
C ALA A 112 -10.75 32.41 4.14
N GLY A 113 -11.00 31.77 5.29
CA GLY A 113 -11.55 32.42 6.49
C GLY A 113 -10.61 33.47 7.08
N PHE A 114 -9.31 33.16 7.17
CA PHE A 114 -8.28 34.12 7.57
C PHE A 114 -8.19 35.30 6.60
N GLU A 115 -8.11 35.03 5.29
CA GLU A 115 -8.00 36.07 4.26
C GLU A 115 -9.23 37.00 4.23
N ALA A 116 -10.44 36.45 4.41
CA ALA A 116 -11.66 37.25 4.53
C ALA A 116 -11.66 38.15 5.78
N ARG A 117 -11.19 37.66 6.94
CA ARG A 117 -11.06 38.47 8.15
C ARG A 117 -9.95 39.52 8.04
N ALA A 118 -8.83 39.18 7.42
CA ALA A 118 -7.75 40.12 7.15
C ALA A 118 -8.22 41.29 6.26
N ALA A 119 -8.98 40.99 5.20
CA ALA A 119 -9.55 42.02 4.32
C ALA A 119 -10.58 42.92 5.01
N ALA A 120 -11.36 42.38 5.98
CA ALA A 120 -12.29 43.18 6.77
C ALA A 120 -11.61 44.11 7.78
N LEU A 121 -10.45 43.70 8.31
CA LEU A 121 -9.64 44.48 9.25
C LEU A 121 -8.69 45.46 8.55
N GLU A 122 -8.33 45.23 7.27
CA GLU A 122 -7.35 46.05 6.52
C GLU A 122 -7.64 47.57 6.54
N PRO A 123 -8.90 48.07 6.43
CA PRO A 123 -9.21 49.50 6.51
C PRO A 123 -9.00 50.14 7.89
N HIS A 124 -8.90 49.34 8.95
CA HIS A 124 -8.84 49.79 10.35
C HIS A 124 -7.46 49.50 10.99
N LEU A 125 -6.45 49.09 10.20
CA LEU A 125 -5.15 48.68 10.74
C LEU A 125 -4.35 49.80 11.43
N ASP A 126 -4.69 51.06 11.19
CA ASP A 126 -4.11 52.21 11.88
C ASP A 126 -4.80 52.48 13.25
N ASP A 127 -5.93 51.82 13.54
CA ASP A 127 -6.60 51.91 14.85
C ASP A 127 -5.88 51.03 15.90
N PRO A 128 -5.72 51.51 17.14
CA PRO A 128 -5.01 50.79 18.19
C PRO A 128 -5.70 49.47 18.56
N GLY A 129 -4.98 48.35 18.45
CA GLY A 129 -5.47 47.00 18.79
C GLY A 129 -5.83 46.12 17.60
N VAL A 130 -6.05 46.70 16.40
CA VAL A 130 -6.48 45.94 15.21
C VAL A 130 -5.35 45.07 14.65
N ALA A 131 -4.10 45.55 14.73
CA ALA A 131 -2.93 44.76 14.37
C ALA A 131 -2.73 43.54 15.30
N GLU A 132 -2.96 43.71 16.60
CA GLU A 132 -2.93 42.64 17.59
C GLU A 132 -4.05 41.61 17.36
N GLU A 133 -5.25 42.06 17.00
CA GLU A 133 -6.37 41.18 16.63
C GLU A 133 -6.01 40.31 15.41
N LEU A 134 -5.45 40.92 14.35
CA LEU A 134 -5.02 40.19 13.15
C LEU A 134 -3.93 39.14 13.46
N VAL A 135 -2.99 39.45 14.35
CA VAL A 135 -1.95 38.51 14.80
C VAL A 135 -2.54 37.39 15.67
N ALA A 136 -3.50 37.71 16.54
CA ALA A 136 -4.21 36.70 17.34
C ALA A 136 -5.01 35.74 16.43
N GLU A 137 -5.62 36.27 15.37
CA GLU A 137 -6.36 35.48 14.38
C GLU A 137 -5.44 34.62 13.53
N ALA A 138 -4.31 35.14 13.03
CA ALA A 138 -3.31 34.32 12.33
C ALA A 138 -2.81 33.14 13.20
N ARG A 139 -2.55 33.40 14.49
CA ARG A 139 -2.17 32.36 15.48
C ARG A 139 -3.30 31.37 15.79
N ARG A 140 -4.56 31.77 15.62
CA ARG A 140 -5.72 30.87 15.72
C ARG A 140 -5.78 29.97 14.48
N SER A 141 -5.82 30.55 13.29
CA SER A 141 -5.89 29.82 12.02
C SER A 141 -4.72 28.84 11.86
N LEU A 142 -3.51 29.21 12.28
CA LEU A 142 -2.36 28.30 12.27
C LEU A 142 -2.55 27.09 13.20
N ARG A 143 -3.11 27.26 14.41
CA ARG A 143 -3.39 26.14 15.32
C ARG A 143 -4.48 25.22 14.77
N GLU A 144 -5.52 25.79 14.16
CA GLU A 144 -6.56 25.01 13.49
C GLU A 144 -5.98 24.21 12.31
N ALA A 145 -5.07 24.81 11.53
CA ALA A 145 -4.38 24.12 10.43
C ALA A 145 -3.48 22.97 10.91
N ILE A 146 -2.73 23.16 12.01
CA ILE A 146 -1.91 22.10 12.63
C ILE A 146 -2.80 20.93 13.09
N ALA A 147 -3.90 21.22 13.78
CA ALA A 147 -4.84 20.19 14.26
C ALA A 147 -5.45 19.35 13.11
N VAL A 148 -5.69 19.95 11.93
CA VAL A 148 -6.14 19.21 10.74
C VAL A 148 -5.06 18.25 10.21
N VAL A 149 -3.78 18.63 10.28
CA VAL A 149 -2.66 17.75 9.89
C VAL A 149 -2.44 16.62 10.90
N GLU A 150 -2.63 16.90 12.19
CA GLU A 150 -2.57 15.87 13.25
C GLU A 150 -3.72 14.85 13.13
N ASP A 151 -4.96 15.29 12.87
CA ASP A 151 -6.12 14.42 12.57
C ASP A 151 -5.85 13.55 11.33
N LEU A 152 -5.34 14.15 10.24
CA LEU A 152 -4.97 13.43 9.04
C LEU A 152 -3.92 12.35 9.33
N ARG A 153 -2.87 12.70 10.08
CA ARG A 153 -1.81 11.74 10.45
C ARG A 153 -2.38 10.58 11.27
N ALA A 154 -3.18 10.85 12.28
CA ALA A 154 -3.80 9.81 13.11
C ALA A 154 -4.71 8.87 12.28
N ARG A 155 -5.48 9.41 11.33
CA ARG A 155 -6.30 8.61 10.39
C ARG A 155 -5.44 7.73 9.49
N LEU A 156 -4.32 8.23 8.97
CA LEU A 156 -3.41 7.47 8.11
C LEU A 156 -2.65 6.38 8.89
N ASP A 157 -2.15 6.69 10.08
CA ASP A 157 -1.46 5.73 10.96
C ASP A 157 -2.41 4.58 11.36
N ALA A 158 -3.70 4.87 11.60
CA ALA A 158 -4.72 3.85 11.85
C ALA A 158 -4.96 2.94 10.62
N ARG A 159 -5.09 3.50 9.40
CA ARG A 159 -5.23 2.70 8.17
C ARG A 159 -3.99 1.86 7.87
N ALA A 160 -2.80 2.36 8.18
CA ALA A 160 -1.57 1.57 8.06
C ALA A 160 -1.59 0.34 9.00
N ALA A 161 -1.99 0.53 10.26
CA ALA A 161 -2.10 -0.55 11.25
C ALA A 161 -3.15 -1.62 10.87
N GLU A 162 -4.29 -1.22 10.32
CA GLU A 162 -5.32 -2.15 9.81
C GLU A 162 -4.80 -3.05 8.68
N VAL A 163 -3.92 -2.52 7.82
CA VAL A 163 -3.32 -3.26 6.69
C VAL A 163 -2.18 -4.19 7.13
N THR A 164 -1.37 -3.78 8.11
CA THR A 164 -0.26 -4.60 8.65
C THR A 164 -0.70 -5.63 9.70
N ALA A 165 -1.94 -5.57 10.18
CA ALA A 165 -2.50 -6.59 11.06
C ALA A 165 -2.41 -7.99 10.41
N PRO A 166 -1.89 -9.01 11.12
CA PRO A 166 -1.63 -10.31 10.54
C PRO A 166 -2.94 -10.99 10.11
N SER A 167 -3.20 -10.94 8.80
CA SER A 167 -4.18 -11.82 8.16
C SER A 167 -3.58 -13.22 8.14
N GLY A 168 -4.34 -14.23 8.59
CA GLY A 168 -3.83 -15.59 8.79
C GLY A 168 -3.01 -16.10 7.60
N ALA A 169 -1.81 -16.61 7.87
CA ALA A 169 -0.88 -17.02 6.82
C ALA A 169 -1.51 -18.09 5.91
N PRO A 170 -1.34 -18.00 4.57
CA PRO A 170 -1.80 -19.05 3.68
C PRO A 170 -1.08 -20.36 4.03
N ALA A 171 -1.82 -21.47 4.01
CA ALA A 171 -1.26 -22.79 4.24
C ALA A 171 -0.16 -23.09 3.19
N PRO A 172 0.93 -23.78 3.57
CA PRO A 172 2.00 -24.10 2.63
C PRO A 172 1.46 -24.97 1.48
N THR A 173 1.58 -24.48 0.25
CA THR A 173 1.10 -25.15 -0.97
C THR A 173 2.03 -26.26 -1.46
N SER A 174 3.02 -26.69 -0.67
CA SER A 174 3.92 -27.79 -1.04
C SER A 174 3.15 -29.13 -1.10
N PRO A 175 3.22 -29.87 -2.21
CA PRO A 175 2.55 -31.16 -2.32
C PRO A 175 3.03 -32.16 -1.24
N ALA A 176 2.09 -32.72 -0.48
CA ALA A 176 2.36 -33.79 0.46
C ALA A 176 2.76 -35.07 -0.29
N GLY A 177 4.06 -35.24 -0.54
CA GLY A 177 4.61 -36.39 -1.26
C GLY A 177 5.98 -36.16 -1.91
N PHE A 178 6.37 -34.91 -2.18
CA PHE A 178 7.69 -34.63 -2.77
C PHE A 178 8.80 -34.48 -1.73
N SER A 179 8.98 -35.51 -0.89
CA SER A 179 10.24 -35.72 -0.21
C SER A 179 11.28 -36.09 -1.26
N ALA A 180 12.19 -35.16 -1.58
CA ALA A 180 13.36 -35.48 -2.39
C ALA A 180 14.07 -36.70 -1.78
N PRO A 181 14.48 -37.70 -2.59
CA PRO A 181 15.08 -38.90 -2.06
C PRO A 181 16.35 -38.53 -1.29
N SER A 182 16.35 -38.82 0.01
CA SER A 182 17.56 -38.74 0.83
C SER A 182 18.58 -39.72 0.26
N LEU A 183 19.52 -39.20 -0.52
CA LEU A 183 20.65 -39.97 -1.03
C LEU A 183 21.31 -40.67 0.17
N PRO A 184 21.54 -41.99 0.11
CA PRO A 184 22.25 -42.66 1.18
C PRO A 184 23.62 -42.04 1.31
N SER A 185 23.90 -41.44 2.47
CA SER A 185 25.23 -40.97 2.81
C SER A 185 26.15 -42.20 2.82
N MET A 186 26.96 -42.33 1.77
CA MET A 186 28.05 -43.29 1.71
C MET A 186 29.02 -42.93 2.83
N GLY A 187 28.96 -43.70 3.92
CA GLY A 187 29.76 -43.43 5.10
C GLY A 187 31.25 -43.56 4.81
N SER A 188 31.94 -42.43 4.75
CA SER A 188 33.38 -42.34 4.95
C SER A 188 33.63 -41.92 6.39
N GLY A 189 34.41 -42.72 7.11
CA GLY A 189 34.50 -42.65 8.57
C GLY A 189 35.27 -41.45 9.13
N SER A 190 34.90 -41.09 10.37
CA SER A 190 35.81 -40.65 11.44
C SER A 190 36.97 -39.70 11.11
N GLY A 191 36.78 -38.42 11.40
CA GLY A 191 37.86 -37.44 11.54
C GLY A 191 37.31 -36.10 12.02
N GLY A 192 37.66 -35.66 13.24
CA GLY A 192 37.14 -34.44 13.84
C GLY A 192 38.11 -33.26 13.79
N GLY A 193 37.65 -32.08 14.19
CA GLY A 193 38.49 -30.89 14.37
C GLY A 193 37.79 -29.60 13.89
N PRO A 194 37.89 -28.48 14.64
CA PRO A 194 37.05 -27.30 14.41
C PRO A 194 37.71 -26.22 13.53
N GLY A 195 36.90 -25.40 12.85
CA GLY A 195 37.38 -24.28 12.04
C GLY A 195 36.35 -23.16 11.88
N SER A 196 36.75 -21.95 12.28
CA SER A 196 36.02 -20.70 12.14
C SER A 196 36.13 -20.09 10.73
N GLY A 197 35.14 -19.30 10.31
CA GLY A 197 35.32 -18.35 9.21
C GLY A 197 34.04 -18.10 8.41
N GLY A 198 33.64 -16.83 8.26
CA GLY A 198 32.53 -16.44 7.39
C GLY A 198 32.95 -16.28 5.93
N GLY A 199 31.97 -16.11 5.05
CA GLY A 199 32.21 -15.83 3.63
C GLY A 199 30.91 -15.51 2.90
N LEU A 200 30.76 -14.26 2.48
CA LEU A 200 29.80 -13.87 1.44
C LEU A 200 30.33 -14.32 0.06
N SER A 201 29.43 -14.36 -0.92
CA SER A 201 29.67 -14.59 -2.36
C SER A 201 29.64 -16.06 -2.81
N ASP A 202 28.59 -16.42 -3.55
CA ASP A 202 28.80 -16.68 -4.97
C ASP A 202 27.63 -16.14 -5.81
N LEU A 203 27.97 -15.48 -6.91
CA LEU A 203 27.08 -14.93 -7.93
C LEU A 203 27.59 -15.50 -9.26
N GLY A 204 26.90 -16.47 -9.86
CA GLY A 204 27.33 -16.96 -11.17
C GLY A 204 26.48 -18.05 -11.80
N SER A 205 26.02 -17.78 -13.03
CA SER A 205 25.61 -18.77 -14.06
C SER A 205 24.36 -19.63 -13.75
N ALA A 206 23.68 -20.28 -14.70
CA ALA A 206 23.43 -20.10 -16.15
C ALA A 206 22.38 -21.19 -16.57
N ALA A 207 21.57 -21.12 -17.64
CA ALA A 207 21.32 -20.12 -18.68
C ALA A 207 19.82 -20.17 -19.10
N GLY A 208 19.36 -19.27 -19.96
CA GLY A 208 18.02 -19.36 -20.58
C GLY A 208 17.98 -20.19 -21.87
N PRO A 209 16.87 -20.89 -22.17
CA PRO A 209 16.42 -21.22 -23.52
C PRO A 209 15.24 -20.30 -23.91
N GLY A 210 15.02 -19.91 -25.16
CA GLY A 210 15.44 -20.57 -26.40
C GLY A 210 14.20 -21.03 -27.17
N VAL A 211 13.30 -20.11 -27.52
CA VAL A 211 12.09 -20.43 -28.30
C VAL A 211 12.42 -20.64 -29.77
N ALA A 212 12.44 -21.91 -30.19
CA ALA A 212 12.59 -22.29 -31.59
C ALA A 212 11.23 -22.30 -32.30
N ALA A 213 11.15 -21.66 -33.47
CA ALA A 213 9.97 -21.68 -34.32
C ALA A 213 9.84 -23.02 -35.07
N LEU A 214 8.62 -23.50 -35.25
CA LEU A 214 8.28 -24.51 -36.24
C LEU A 214 7.07 -24.05 -37.04
N ALA A 215 7.24 -24.00 -38.36
CA ALA A 215 6.20 -23.68 -39.33
C ALA A 215 5.73 -24.98 -40.01
N SER A 216 4.44 -25.04 -40.35
CA SER A 216 3.84 -25.86 -41.41
C SER A 216 2.52 -25.22 -41.81
#